data_AF-A0A523NFS8-F1
#
_entry.id   AF-A0A523NFS8-F1
#
_cell.length_a   1.000
_cell.length_b   1.000
_cell.length_c   1.000
_cell.angle_alpha   90.00
_cell.angle_beta   90.00
_cell.angle_gamma   90.00
#
_symmetry.space_group_name_H-M   'P 1'
#
loop_
_entity.id
_entity.type
_entity.pdbx_description
1 polymer ?
#
loop_
_entity_poly.entity_id
_entity_poly.type
_entity_poly.pdbx_seq_one_letter_code
_entity_poly.pdbx_strand_id
1 'polypeptide(L)'
;MRSFLKSTIVLALLNAVVLYSQNHVSFKSPPDWSYNKTIYEVNIRQFTGDGTFKTIEKHLPRLKEMGVGILWLIPIHPIGEKKRKGTLGIYYTVKNYKPVNFESWEFKVFVM
;
A
#
# COMPACT_ATOMS: atom_id res chain seq x y z
N MET A 1 -32.85 31.50 31.77
CA MET A 1 -31.71 30.97 32.56
C MET A 1 -31.49 29.46 32.42
N ARG A 2 -32.50 28.59 32.64
CA ARG A 2 -32.33 27.12 32.58
C ARG A 2 -32.00 26.55 31.17
N SER A 3 -32.51 27.16 30.10
CA SER A 3 -32.23 26.73 28.71
C SER A 3 -30.78 27.00 28.29
N PHE A 4 -30.26 28.16 28.70
CA PHE A 4 -28.89 28.58 28.40
C PHE A 4 -27.85 27.64 29.03
N LEU A 5 -28.07 27.27 30.30
CA LEU A 5 -27.20 26.33 31.02
C LEU A 5 -27.15 24.94 30.35
N LYS A 6 -28.28 24.44 29.84
CA LYS A 6 -28.32 23.18 29.10
C LYS A 6 -27.52 23.24 27.79
N SER A 7 -27.62 24.34 27.06
CA SER A 7 -26.88 24.52 25.80
C SER A 7 -25.37 24.60 26.03
N THR A 8 -24.92 25.30 27.08
CA THR A 8 -23.49 25.36 27.44
C THR A 8 -22.93 23.99 27.82
N ILE A 9 -23.69 23.20 28.59
CA ILE A 9 -23.27 21.84 28.98
C ILE A 9 -23.15 20.92 27.75
N VAL A 10 -24.11 20.97 26.84
CA VAL A 10 -24.06 20.16 25.60
C VAL A 10 -22.87 20.56 24.74
N LEU A 11 -22.59 21.86 24.61
CA LEU A 11 -21.44 22.34 23.83
C LEU A 11 -20.11 21.93 24.48
N ALA A 12 -20.00 22.00 25.81
CA ALA A 12 -18.81 21.56 26.53
C ALA A 12 -18.57 20.05 26.36
N LEU A 13 -19.63 19.24 26.44
CA LEU A 13 -19.56 17.79 26.22
C LEU A 13 -19.17 17.46 24.77
N LEU A 14 -19.73 18.17 23.78
CA LEU A 14 -19.38 17.98 22.38
C LEU A 14 -17.90 18.29 22.12
N ASN A 15 -17.38 19.39 22.68
CA ASN A 15 -15.96 19.73 22.59
C ASN A 15 -15.09 18.69 23.28
N ALA A 16 -15.48 18.19 24.45
CA ALA A 16 -14.75 17.14 25.15
C ALA A 16 -14.69 15.82 24.35
N VAL A 17 -15.78 15.44 23.68
CA VAL A 17 -15.84 14.26 22.80
C VAL A 17 -14.95 14.43 21.57
N VAL A 18 -14.96 15.62 20.94
CA VAL A 18 -14.10 15.91 19.79
C VAL A 18 -12.62 15.86 20.18
N LEU A 19 -12.25 16.46 21.33
CA LEU A 19 -10.89 16.42 21.86
C LEU A 19 -10.45 15.00 22.22
N TYR A 20 -11.34 14.19 22.80
CA TYR A 20 -11.07 12.78 23.09
C TYR A 20 -10.80 11.97 21.82
N SER A 21 -11.60 12.18 20.77
CA SER A 21 -11.47 11.49 19.48
C SER A 21 -10.16 11.83 18.74
N GLN A 22 -9.68 13.07 18.84
CA GLN A 22 -8.45 13.51 18.16
C GLN A 22 -7.17 12.87 18.72
N ASN A 23 -7.18 12.36 19.96
CA ASN A 23 -5.99 11.82 20.63
C ASN A 23 -5.65 10.36 20.28
N HIS A 24 -6.36 9.72 19.35
CA HIS A 24 -6.18 8.30 19.02
C HIS A 24 -5.52 8.00 17.67
N VAL A 25 -4.90 8.98 17.02
CA VAL A 25 -4.05 8.68 15.86
C VAL A 25 -2.71 8.14 16.36
N SER A 26 -2.67 6.84 16.67
CA SER A 26 -1.43 6.15 16.99
C SER A 26 -0.57 6.07 15.72
N PHE A 27 0.45 6.91 15.64
CA PHE A 27 1.48 6.76 14.62
C PHE A 27 2.29 5.51 14.96
N LYS A 28 2.04 4.43 14.22
CA LYS A 28 2.89 3.24 14.32
C LYS A 28 4.22 3.56 13.67
N SER A 29 5.30 3.47 14.44
CA SER A 29 6.65 3.52 13.88
C SER A 29 6.77 2.46 12.78
N PRO A 30 7.48 2.77 11.67
CA PRO A 30 7.88 1.76 10.71
C PRO A 30 8.61 0.60 11.42
N PRO A 31 8.53 -0.62 10.88
CA PRO A 31 9.24 -1.75 11.48
C PRO A 31 10.75 -1.53 11.44
N ASP A 32 11.47 -1.98 12.46
CA ASP A 32 12.90 -1.71 12.65
C ASP A 32 13.79 -2.10 11.46
N TRP A 33 13.43 -3.17 10.73
CA TRP A 33 14.17 -3.63 9.56
C TRP A 33 14.11 -2.67 8.36
N SER A 34 13.16 -1.72 8.34
CA SER A 34 12.91 -0.83 7.21
C SER A 34 13.78 0.43 7.21
N TYR A 35 14.41 0.77 8.33
CA TYR A 35 15.25 1.95 8.45
C TYR A 35 16.52 1.83 7.57
N ASN A 36 16.92 2.94 6.95
CA ASN A 36 18.14 3.06 6.14
C ASN A 36 18.23 2.03 4.99
N LYS A 37 17.09 1.60 4.44
CA LYS A 37 17.04 0.70 3.28
C LYS A 37 16.73 1.45 2.00
N THR A 38 17.42 1.08 0.92
CA THR A 38 17.08 1.51 -0.44
C THR A 38 15.83 0.78 -0.92
N ILE A 39 14.84 1.53 -1.40
CA ILE A 39 13.62 1.02 -2.01
C ILE A 39 13.79 1.00 -3.53
N TYR A 40 13.47 -0.12 -4.17
CA TYR A 40 13.48 -0.27 -5.62
C TYR A 40 12.09 -0.66 -6.11
N GLU A 41 11.49 0.19 -6.94
CA GLU A 41 10.19 -0.05 -7.54
C GLU A 41 10.33 -1.02 -8.74
N VAL A 42 9.54 -2.10 -8.74
CA VAL A 42 9.57 -3.13 -9.77
C VAL A 42 8.22 -3.23 -10.45
N ASN A 43 8.23 -2.98 -11.75
CA ASN A 43 7.13 -3.32 -12.65
C ASN A 43 7.37 -4.70 -13.27
N ILE A 44 6.69 -5.73 -12.77
CA ILE A 44 6.89 -7.12 -13.21
C ILE A 44 6.73 -7.28 -14.73
N ARG A 45 5.74 -6.61 -15.33
CA ARG A 45 5.45 -6.70 -16.77
C ARG A 45 6.56 -6.15 -17.65
N GLN A 46 7.33 -5.19 -17.15
CA GLN A 46 8.40 -4.53 -17.90
C GLN A 46 9.77 -5.03 -17.51
N PHE A 47 9.92 -5.45 -16.25
CA PHE A 47 11.18 -5.93 -15.69
C PHE A 47 11.55 -7.31 -16.23
N THR A 48 10.55 -8.14 -16.56
CA THR A 48 10.74 -9.50 -17.08
C THR A 48 10.02 -9.64 -18.41
N GLY A 49 10.61 -10.38 -19.34
CA GLY A 49 9.98 -10.62 -20.65
C GLY A 49 8.72 -11.48 -20.57
N ASP A 50 8.62 -12.36 -19.57
CA ASP A 50 7.49 -13.25 -19.32
C ASP A 50 6.47 -12.68 -18.34
N GLY A 51 6.79 -11.60 -17.64
CA GLY A 51 5.90 -10.97 -16.67
C GLY A 51 5.70 -11.76 -15.39
N THR A 52 6.64 -12.64 -14.99
CA THR A 52 6.46 -13.55 -13.85
C THR A 52 7.33 -13.21 -12.64
N PHE A 53 6.81 -13.49 -11.44
CA PHE A 53 7.58 -13.41 -10.20
C PHE A 53 8.77 -14.35 -10.16
N LYS A 54 8.64 -15.54 -10.75
CA LYS A 54 9.71 -16.54 -10.81
C LYS A 54 10.95 -16.01 -11.53
N THR A 55 10.76 -15.15 -12.52
CA THR A 55 11.87 -14.50 -13.21
C THR A 55 12.49 -13.40 -12.34
N ILE A 56 11.69 -12.64 -11.57
CA ILE A 56 12.20 -11.66 -10.57
C ILE A 56 13.03 -12.35 -9.49
N GLU A 57 12.61 -13.51 -9.00
CA GLU A 57 13.34 -14.26 -7.95
C GLU A 57 14.80 -14.53 -8.34
N LYS A 58 15.05 -14.82 -9.62
CA LYS A 58 16.41 -15.03 -10.16
C LYS A 58 17.26 -13.75 -10.15
N HIS A 59 16.64 -12.58 -10.10
CA HIS A 59 17.31 -11.29 -10.03
C HIS A 59 17.52 -10.78 -8.61
N LEU A 60 16.94 -11.41 -7.57
CA LEU A 60 17.13 -11.00 -6.17
C LEU A 60 18.61 -10.92 -5.75
N PRO A 61 19.50 -11.87 -6.10
CA PRO A 61 20.92 -11.77 -5.75
C PRO A 61 21.57 -10.49 -6.32
N ARG A 62 21.31 -10.18 -7.60
CA ARG A 62 21.79 -8.95 -8.24
C ARG A 62 21.23 -7.69 -7.59
N LEU A 63 19.94 -7.67 -7.27
CA LEU A 63 19.32 -6.50 -6.62
C LEU A 63 19.90 -6.27 -5.22
N LYS A 64 20.18 -7.35 -4.49
CA LYS A 64 20.85 -7.30 -3.20
C LYS A 64 22.29 -6.77 -3.32
N GLU A 65 23.05 -7.22 -4.33
CA GLU A 65 24.40 -6.69 -4.63
C GLU A 65 24.39 -5.19 -4.95
N MET A 66 23.31 -4.69 -5.56
CA MET A 66 23.11 -3.24 -5.80
C MET A 66 22.75 -2.45 -4.53
N GLY A 67 22.61 -3.10 -3.37
CA GLY A 67 22.24 -2.46 -2.10
C GLY A 67 20.75 -2.19 -1.94
N VAL A 68 19.89 -2.85 -2.74
CA VAL A 68 18.44 -2.79 -2.56
C VAL A 68 18.06 -3.57 -1.30
N GLY A 69 17.32 -2.94 -0.40
CA GLY A 69 16.80 -3.58 0.82
C GLY A 69 15.30 -3.88 0.76
N ILE A 70 14.54 -3.11 -0.02
CA ILE A 70 13.08 -3.22 -0.12
C ILE A 70 12.68 -3.22 -1.60
N LEU A 71 11.88 -4.20 -2.01
CA LEU A 71 11.23 -4.20 -3.31
C LEU A 71 9.80 -3.68 -3.19
N TRP A 72 9.51 -2.60 -3.91
CA TRP A 72 8.16 -2.07 -4.03
C TRP A 72 7.55 -2.56 -5.35
N LEU A 73 6.60 -3.46 -5.26
CA LEU A 73 5.85 -3.94 -6.41
C LEU A 73 4.73 -2.94 -6.74
N ILE A 74 4.64 -2.53 -8.00
CA ILE A 74 3.44 -1.85 -8.50
C ILE A 74 2.23 -2.80 -8.45
N PRO A 75 0.98 -2.31 -8.55
CA PRO A 75 -0.20 -3.16 -8.42
C PRO A 75 -0.15 -4.38 -9.34
N ILE A 76 -0.24 -5.56 -8.71
CA ILE A 76 -0.18 -6.87 -9.36
C ILE A 76 -1.56 -7.48 -9.57
N HIS A 77 -2.63 -6.71 -9.35
CA HIS A 77 -4.01 -7.17 -9.40
C HIS A 77 -4.60 -7.05 -10.82
N PRO A 78 -5.71 -7.76 -11.12
CA PRO A 78 -6.41 -7.63 -12.39
C PRO A 78 -6.75 -6.17 -12.71
N ILE A 79 -6.55 -5.77 -13.97
CA ILE A 79 -6.81 -4.41 -14.44
C ILE A 79 -8.27 -4.27 -14.85
N GLY A 80 -8.86 -3.11 -14.54
CA GLY A 80 -10.21 -2.73 -14.91
C GLY A 80 -10.39 -2.56 -16.42
N GLU A 81 -11.52 -3.02 -16.93
CA GLU A 81 -11.80 -3.04 -18.37
C GLU A 81 -12.61 -1.82 -18.84
N LYS A 82 -13.52 -1.32 -18.01
CA LYS A 82 -14.40 -0.19 -18.35
C LYS A 82 -13.59 1.10 -18.44
N LYS A 83 -13.69 1.80 -19.59
CA LYS A 83 -12.92 3.02 -19.89
C LYS A 83 -11.39 2.81 -19.78
N ARG A 84 -10.93 1.59 -20.08
CA ARG A 84 -9.51 1.25 -20.11
C ARG A 84 -8.76 2.16 -21.09
N LYS A 85 -7.67 2.76 -20.60
CA LYS A 85 -6.77 3.57 -21.43
C LYS A 85 -5.72 2.67 -22.09
N GLY A 86 -5.56 2.77 -23.40
CA GLY A 86 -4.61 1.97 -24.17
C GLY A 86 -4.98 0.47 -24.23
N THR A 87 -4.10 -0.33 -24.81
CA THR A 87 -4.31 -1.79 -24.99
C THR A 87 -4.13 -2.55 -23.67
N LEU A 88 -3.05 -2.26 -22.93
CA LEU A 88 -2.65 -2.96 -21.70
C LEU A 88 -3.32 -2.44 -20.41
N GLY A 89 -3.94 -1.25 -20.46
CA GLY A 89 -4.51 -0.59 -19.29
C GLY A 89 -3.48 0.03 -18.34
N ILE A 90 -3.96 0.58 -17.22
CA ILE A 90 -3.13 1.23 -16.18
C ILE A 90 -3.11 0.33 -14.94
N TYR A 91 -1.92 0.12 -14.36
CA TYR A 91 -1.73 -0.76 -13.19
C TYR A 91 -2.63 -0.40 -12.00
N TYR A 92 -2.83 0.89 -11.76
CA TYR A 92 -3.63 1.41 -10.64
C TYR A 92 -5.15 1.35 -10.85
N THR A 93 -5.63 0.99 -12.04
CA THR A 93 -7.06 0.68 -12.26
C THR A 93 -7.35 -0.76 -11.84
N VAL A 94 -7.35 -1.04 -10.54
CA VAL A 94 -7.56 -2.40 -10.01
C VAL A 94 -9.03 -2.82 -10.10
N LYS A 95 -9.30 -3.98 -10.71
CA LYS A 95 -10.63 -4.61 -10.83
C LYS A 95 -11.03 -5.35 -9.56
N ASN A 96 -10.09 -6.07 -8.95
CA ASN A 96 -10.32 -6.87 -7.75
C ASN A 96 -9.02 -6.96 -6.94
N TYR A 97 -9.05 -6.53 -5.68
CA TYR A 97 -7.89 -6.50 -4.78
C TYR A 97 -7.55 -7.84 -4.13
N LYS A 98 -8.39 -8.87 -4.30
CA LYS A 98 -8.14 -10.21 -3.73
C LYS A 98 -7.24 -11.09 -4.62
N PRO A 99 -7.56 -11.28 -5.92
CA PRO A 99 -6.72 -12.09 -6.79
C PRO A 99 -5.49 -11.32 -7.25
N VAL A 100 -4.42 -12.04 -7.53
CA VAL A 100 -3.25 -11.55 -8.27
C VAL A 100 -3.50 -11.80 -9.77
N ASN A 101 -3.04 -10.90 -10.64
CA ASN A 101 -3.29 -10.85 -12.09
C ASN A 101 -2.53 -11.91 -12.92
N PHE A 102 -1.91 -12.89 -12.27
CA PHE A 102 -1.11 -13.89 -12.94
C PHE A 102 -1.41 -15.26 -12.35
N GLU A 103 -1.49 -16.25 -13.24
CA GLU A 103 -1.90 -17.61 -12.98
C GLU A 103 -0.92 -18.27 -11.99
N SER A 104 -1.45 -18.63 -10.82
CA SER A 104 -0.77 -19.22 -9.66
C SER A 104 0.30 -18.35 -9.01
N TRP A 105 0.25 -18.17 -7.69
CA TRP A 105 1.32 -17.88 -6.71
C TRP A 105 0.83 -16.93 -5.60
N GLU A 106 1.18 -17.30 -4.36
CA GLU A 106 0.91 -16.55 -3.13
C GLU A 106 1.85 -15.35 -2.97
N PHE A 107 1.33 -14.27 -2.40
CA PHE A 107 2.06 -13.02 -2.18
C PHE A 107 3.20 -13.22 -1.16
N LYS A 108 4.45 -13.14 -1.62
CA LYS A 108 5.63 -13.03 -0.74
C LYS A 108 6.15 -11.60 -0.79
N VAL A 109 6.12 -10.92 0.35
CA VAL A 109 6.91 -9.70 0.53
C VAL A 109 8.37 -10.14 0.66
N PHE A 110 9.22 -9.70 -0.27
CA PHE A 110 10.64 -9.97 -0.23
C PHE A 110 11.34 -8.84 0.53
N VAL A 111 11.92 -9.17 1.69
CA VAL A 111 12.87 -8.33 2.42
C VAL A 111 14.25 -8.95 2.19
N MET A 112 15.21 -8.16 1.68
CA MET A 112 16.55 -8.64 1.25
C MET A 112 17.66 -8.30 2.24
#